data_AF-A0A355DU05-F1
#
_entry.id   AF-A0A355DU05-F1
#
_cell.length_a   1.000
_cell.length_b   1.000
_cell.length_c   1.000
_cell.angle_alpha   90.00
_cell.angle_beta   90.00
_cell.angle_gamma   90.00
#
_symmetry.space_group_name_H-M   'P 1'
#
loop_
_entity.id
_entity.type
_entity.pdbx_description
1 polymer ?
#
loop_
_entity_poly.entity_id
_entity_poly.type
_entity_poly.pdbx_seq_one_letter_code
_entity_poly.pdbx_strand_id
1 'polypeptide(L)'
;MSWNVFLEEVADAQGLFEGDDRQAFLTRFAEQNLQHSYAQIATTLNISEVTLQRRLGKVYALFATTYPNLNTTNKGKFKTLRNWLKTVYVCYQKTGELSVLAIPSNVRVESSVSADITQKREEQQDFYVERPPIESLCYETIFEPGALIRIKAARQMGKTELIAKILNYVEQQGCQKVYLNLRKPEKSVIQDLNQFLRWFCTNVGRQLHKSLPINEYWDEEMSSNDNCSA
;
A
#
# COMPACT_ATOMS: atom_id res chain seq x y z
N MET A 1 -18.87 4.75 -9.73
CA MET A 1 -19.02 3.29 -9.90
C MET A 1 -19.48 2.65 -8.61
N SER A 2 -19.99 1.41 -8.67
CA SER A 2 -20.32 0.60 -7.48
C SER A 2 -19.13 -0.27 -7.05
N TRP A 3 -19.16 -0.75 -5.80
CA TRP A 3 -18.12 -1.62 -5.24
C TRP A 3 -17.98 -2.93 -6.03
N ASN A 4 -19.07 -3.49 -6.55
CA ASN A 4 -19.04 -4.74 -7.29
C ASN A 4 -18.35 -4.61 -8.66
N VAL A 5 -18.54 -3.49 -9.38
CA VAL A 5 -17.83 -3.21 -10.64
C VAL A 5 -16.33 -3.07 -10.39
N PHE A 6 -15.94 -2.37 -9.31
CA PHE A 6 -14.54 -2.30 -8.89
C PHE A 6 -13.94 -3.69 -8.58
N LEU A 7 -14.69 -4.60 -7.95
CA LEU A 7 -14.20 -5.96 -7.70
C LEU A 7 -13.98 -6.78 -8.97
N GLU A 8 -14.76 -6.54 -10.02
CA GLU A 8 -14.55 -7.16 -11.34
C GLU A 8 -13.25 -6.67 -11.96
N GLU A 9 -13.02 -5.36 -12.02
CA GLU A 9 -11.75 -4.78 -12.51
C GLU A 9 -10.54 -5.26 -11.70
N VAL A 10 -10.65 -5.38 -10.38
CA VAL A 10 -9.58 -5.96 -9.54
C VAL A 10 -9.37 -7.45 -9.82
N ALA A 11 -10.42 -8.21 -10.11
CA ALA A 11 -10.27 -9.61 -10.51
C ALA A 11 -9.51 -9.71 -11.84
N ASP A 12 -9.89 -8.91 -12.84
CA ASP A 12 -9.21 -8.85 -14.14
C ASP A 12 -7.74 -8.43 -14.01
N ALA A 13 -7.44 -7.41 -13.22
CA ALA A 13 -6.07 -6.95 -12.97
C ALA A 13 -5.21 -7.93 -12.14
N GLN A 14 -5.80 -8.91 -11.47
CA GLN A 14 -5.08 -10.02 -10.84
C GLN A 14 -5.05 -11.29 -11.70
N GLY A 15 -5.63 -11.27 -12.90
CA GLY A 15 -5.70 -12.43 -13.79
C GLY A 15 -6.77 -13.47 -13.41
N LEU A 16 -7.75 -13.12 -12.59
CA LEU A 16 -8.91 -13.95 -12.24
C LEU A 16 -10.02 -13.86 -13.31
N PHE A 17 -9.67 -14.09 -14.58
CA PHE A 17 -10.54 -13.81 -15.73
C PHE A 17 -11.89 -14.56 -15.70
N GLU A 18 -11.88 -15.89 -15.60
CA GLU A 18 -13.12 -16.68 -15.55
C GLU A 18 -13.01 -17.89 -14.61
N GLY A 19 -14.15 -18.32 -14.07
CA GLY A 19 -14.30 -19.59 -13.39
C GLY A 19 -14.63 -19.52 -11.89
N ASP A 20 -14.68 -20.72 -11.31
CA ASP A 20 -15.08 -21.03 -9.94
C ASP A 20 -14.40 -20.17 -8.85
N ASP A 21 -13.13 -19.82 -9.05
CA ASP A 21 -12.33 -19.04 -8.12
C ASP A 21 -12.64 -17.52 -8.22
N ARG A 22 -12.95 -16.99 -9.42
CA ARG A 22 -13.45 -15.61 -9.62
C ARG A 22 -14.80 -15.45 -8.94
N GLN A 23 -15.73 -16.38 -9.18
CA GLN A 23 -17.06 -16.32 -8.58
C GLN A 23 -16.98 -16.38 -7.04
N ALA A 24 -16.12 -17.26 -6.49
CA ALA A 24 -15.87 -17.32 -5.06
C ALA A 24 -15.30 -15.99 -4.50
N PHE A 25 -14.40 -15.33 -5.23
CA PHE A 25 -13.88 -14.01 -4.86
C PHE A 25 -14.97 -12.93 -4.90
N LEU A 26 -15.60 -12.71 -6.05
CA LEU A 26 -16.62 -11.66 -6.24
C LEU A 26 -17.76 -11.83 -5.24
N THR A 27 -18.30 -13.04 -5.07
CA THR A 27 -19.37 -13.28 -4.09
C THR A 27 -18.86 -13.18 -2.64
N ARG A 28 -17.62 -13.55 -2.31
CA ARG A 28 -17.11 -13.37 -0.93
C ARG A 28 -16.93 -11.91 -0.55
N PHE A 29 -16.47 -11.09 -1.49
CA PHE A 29 -16.08 -9.71 -1.24
C PHE A 29 -17.15 -8.68 -1.63
N ALA A 30 -18.22 -9.07 -2.33
CA ALA A 30 -19.39 -8.22 -2.62
C ALA A 30 -19.91 -7.51 -1.36
N GLU A 31 -20.39 -6.28 -1.52
CA GLU A 31 -20.69 -5.35 -0.42
C GLU A 31 -21.65 -5.95 0.63
N GLN A 32 -22.73 -6.56 0.15
CA GLN A 32 -23.73 -7.28 0.95
C GLN A 32 -23.16 -8.50 1.71
N ASN A 33 -22.08 -9.11 1.22
CA ASN A 33 -21.50 -10.34 1.78
C ASN A 33 -20.32 -10.10 2.72
N LEU A 34 -19.91 -8.84 2.94
CA LEU A 34 -18.76 -8.50 3.78
C LEU A 34 -18.90 -8.89 5.25
N GLN A 35 -20.13 -9.04 5.76
CA GLN A 35 -20.45 -9.49 7.12
C GLN A 35 -20.83 -10.98 7.20
N HIS A 36 -21.10 -11.63 6.06
CA HIS A 36 -21.57 -13.01 6.05
C HIS A 36 -20.44 -14.01 6.38
N SER A 37 -20.83 -15.11 7.00
CA SER A 37 -19.95 -16.24 7.33
C SER A 37 -19.65 -17.08 6.09
N TYR A 38 -18.59 -17.91 6.15
CA TYR A 38 -18.27 -18.84 5.06
C TYR A 38 -19.45 -19.78 4.75
N ALA A 39 -20.16 -20.28 5.76
CA ALA A 39 -21.36 -21.09 5.58
C ALA A 39 -22.48 -20.37 4.78
N GLN A 40 -22.77 -19.10 5.11
CA GLN A 40 -23.80 -18.30 4.41
C GLN A 40 -23.43 -18.03 2.95
N ILE A 41 -22.14 -17.81 2.66
CA ILE A 41 -21.68 -17.56 1.28
C ILE A 41 -21.60 -18.89 0.50
N ALA A 42 -21.27 -19.99 1.16
CA ALA A 42 -21.28 -21.32 0.58
C ALA A 42 -22.71 -21.75 0.17
N THR A 43 -23.73 -21.44 0.97
CA THR A 43 -25.13 -21.65 0.57
C THR A 43 -25.55 -20.73 -0.58
N THR A 44 -25.11 -19.46 -0.59
CA THR A 44 -25.36 -18.54 -1.72
C THR A 44 -24.77 -19.03 -3.04
N LEU A 45 -23.61 -19.70 -2.98
CA LEU A 45 -22.92 -20.29 -4.13
C LEU A 45 -23.32 -21.74 -4.42
N ASN A 46 -24.21 -22.34 -3.62
CA ASN A 46 -24.59 -23.76 -3.67
C ASN A 46 -23.38 -24.73 -3.66
N ILE A 47 -22.38 -24.45 -2.82
CA ILE A 47 -21.18 -25.29 -2.62
C ILE A 47 -20.95 -25.61 -1.14
N SER A 48 -20.06 -26.56 -0.85
CA SER A 48 -19.64 -26.81 0.54
C SER A 48 -18.71 -25.71 1.05
N GLU A 49 -18.73 -25.46 2.37
CA GLU A 49 -17.86 -24.47 3.00
C GLU A 49 -16.37 -24.78 2.77
N VAL A 50 -16.00 -26.06 2.79
CA VAL A 50 -14.63 -26.54 2.52
C VAL A 50 -14.20 -26.20 1.09
N THR A 51 -15.09 -26.36 0.10
CA THR A 51 -14.82 -25.97 -1.28
C THR A 51 -14.63 -24.46 -1.40
N LEU A 52 -15.47 -23.65 -0.75
CA LEU A 52 -15.33 -22.19 -0.73
C LEU A 52 -13.98 -21.75 -0.12
N GLN A 53 -13.59 -22.35 1.01
CA GLN A 53 -12.30 -22.08 1.66
C GLN A 53 -11.12 -22.48 0.75
N ARG A 54 -11.20 -23.60 0.03
CA ARG A 54 -10.15 -24.05 -0.91
C ARG A 54 -10.00 -23.09 -2.10
N ARG A 55 -11.11 -22.65 -2.70
CA ARG A 55 -11.13 -21.67 -3.80
C ARG A 55 -10.51 -20.33 -3.37
N LEU A 56 -10.97 -19.78 -2.25
CA LEU A 56 -10.41 -18.55 -1.68
C LEU A 56 -8.95 -18.71 -1.25
N GLY A 57 -8.51 -19.91 -0.87
CA GLY A 57 -7.09 -20.22 -0.62
C GLY A 57 -6.18 -19.92 -1.82
N LYS A 58 -6.61 -20.30 -3.04
CA LYS A 58 -5.90 -19.94 -4.28
C LYS A 58 -5.94 -18.44 -4.54
N VAL A 59 -7.10 -17.80 -4.36
CA VAL A 59 -7.26 -16.35 -4.51
C VAL A 59 -6.28 -15.60 -3.61
N TYR A 60 -6.19 -15.95 -2.32
CA TYR A 60 -5.20 -15.34 -1.41
C TYR A 60 -3.76 -15.58 -1.84
N ALA A 61 -3.43 -16.73 -2.43
CA ALA A 61 -2.09 -17.01 -2.93
C ALA A 61 -1.74 -16.16 -4.16
N LEU A 62 -2.72 -15.93 -5.05
CA LEU A 62 -2.58 -15.05 -6.22
C LEU A 62 -2.41 -13.59 -5.79
N PHE A 63 -3.29 -13.07 -4.94
CA PHE A 63 -3.14 -11.71 -4.39
C PHE A 63 -1.85 -11.53 -3.56
N ALA A 64 -1.24 -12.60 -3.03
CA ALA A 64 0.01 -12.51 -2.28
C ALA A 64 1.24 -12.23 -3.17
N THR A 65 1.20 -12.49 -4.48
CA THR A 65 2.30 -12.11 -5.39
C THR A 65 2.33 -10.59 -5.60
N THR A 66 1.16 -9.97 -5.67
CA THR A 66 0.99 -8.51 -5.78
C THR A 66 1.08 -7.80 -4.43
N TYR A 67 0.63 -8.44 -3.35
CA TYR A 67 0.57 -7.86 -1.99
C TYR A 67 1.12 -8.81 -0.91
N PRO A 68 2.45 -8.79 -0.64
CA PRO A 68 3.13 -9.76 0.23
C PRO A 68 2.63 -9.81 1.69
N ASN A 69 1.99 -8.75 2.17
CA ASN A 69 1.45 -8.68 3.55
C ASN A 69 0.26 -9.62 3.80
N LEU A 70 -0.22 -10.37 2.80
CA LEU A 70 -1.21 -11.45 2.97
C LEU A 70 -0.65 -12.72 3.64
N ASN A 71 0.67 -12.83 3.81
CA ASN A 71 1.32 -14.04 4.32
C ASN A 71 1.23 -14.22 5.86
N THR A 72 0.52 -13.36 6.59
CA THR A 72 0.44 -13.45 8.06
C THR A 72 -0.68 -14.37 8.55
N THR A 73 -0.40 -15.68 8.62
CA THR A 73 -1.20 -16.74 9.29
C THR A 73 -2.64 -16.97 8.78
N ASN A 74 -3.22 -18.14 9.08
CA ASN A 74 -4.55 -18.50 8.54
C ASN A 74 -5.72 -17.72 9.17
N LYS A 75 -5.57 -17.18 10.38
CA LYS A 75 -6.55 -16.30 11.02
C LYS A 75 -6.27 -14.83 10.65
N GLY A 76 -6.87 -14.36 9.55
CA GLY A 76 -6.84 -12.92 9.23
C GLY A 76 -6.96 -12.57 7.75
N LYS A 77 -6.58 -13.49 6.83
CA LYS A 77 -6.47 -13.24 5.38
C LYS A 77 -7.67 -12.49 4.77
N PHE A 78 -8.90 -12.88 5.09
CA PHE A 78 -10.11 -12.17 4.66
C PHE A 78 -10.13 -10.70 5.12
N LYS A 79 -9.88 -10.45 6.41
CA LYS A 79 -9.86 -9.11 7.02
C LYS A 79 -8.76 -8.24 6.39
N THR A 80 -7.58 -8.82 6.15
CA THR A 80 -6.45 -8.16 5.48
C THR A 80 -6.79 -7.79 4.04
N LEU A 81 -7.25 -8.75 3.22
CA LEU A 81 -7.59 -8.48 1.81
C LEU A 81 -8.76 -7.51 1.68
N ARG A 82 -9.82 -7.68 2.48
CA ARG A 82 -10.99 -6.78 2.49
C ARG A 82 -10.59 -5.34 2.81
N ASN A 83 -9.72 -5.15 3.81
CA ASN A 83 -9.28 -3.82 4.20
C ASN A 83 -8.44 -3.17 3.09
N TRP A 84 -7.51 -3.92 2.48
CA TRP A 84 -6.74 -3.45 1.32
C TRP A 84 -7.65 -3.08 0.14
N LEU A 85 -8.61 -3.94 -0.24
CA LEU A 85 -9.60 -3.65 -1.29
C LEU A 85 -10.39 -2.36 -1.00
N LYS A 86 -10.77 -2.12 0.26
CA LYS A 86 -11.44 -0.86 0.67
C LYS A 86 -10.53 0.36 0.50
N THR A 87 -9.24 0.25 0.80
CA THR A 87 -8.30 1.36 0.58
C THR A 87 -8.09 1.63 -0.92
N VAL A 88 -7.94 0.57 -1.74
CA VAL A 88 -7.81 0.70 -3.21
C VAL A 88 -9.06 1.33 -3.82
N TYR A 89 -10.27 0.91 -3.41
CA TYR A 89 -11.52 1.50 -3.89
C TYR A 89 -11.64 3.00 -3.61
N VAL A 90 -11.19 3.47 -2.43
CA VAL A 90 -11.21 4.90 -2.08
C VAL A 90 -10.24 5.72 -2.93
N CYS A 91 -9.11 5.15 -3.36
CA CYS A 91 -8.20 5.79 -4.31
C CYS A 91 -8.80 5.79 -5.73
N TYR A 92 -9.30 4.64 -6.17
CA TYR A 92 -9.95 4.47 -7.48
C TYR A 92 -11.13 5.43 -7.69
N GLN A 93 -11.98 5.64 -6.68
CA GLN A 93 -13.08 6.61 -6.73
C GLN A 93 -12.64 8.07 -6.97
N LYS A 94 -11.38 8.41 -6.69
CA LYS A 94 -10.81 9.77 -6.88
C LYS A 94 -10.07 9.94 -8.20
N THR A 95 -9.44 8.87 -8.70
CA THR A 95 -8.54 8.92 -9.87
C THR A 95 -9.15 8.33 -11.13
N GLY A 96 -10.14 7.43 -11.01
CA GLY A 96 -10.68 6.65 -12.13
C GLY A 96 -9.74 5.57 -12.66
N GLU A 97 -8.55 5.40 -12.05
CA GLU A 97 -7.53 4.46 -12.49
C GLU A 97 -7.24 3.41 -11.43
N LEU A 98 -7.10 2.16 -11.87
CA LEU A 98 -6.79 1.01 -11.02
C LEU A 98 -5.28 0.95 -10.71
N SER A 99 -4.79 1.89 -9.91
CA SER A 99 -3.38 1.94 -9.46
C SER A 99 -3.07 0.91 -8.36
N VAL A 100 -3.20 -0.38 -8.71
CA VAL A 100 -3.09 -1.56 -7.81
C VAL A 100 -1.77 -1.63 -7.01
N LEU A 101 -0.74 -0.86 -7.38
CA LEU A 101 0.59 -0.91 -6.80
C LEU A 101 0.94 0.25 -5.84
N ALA A 102 0.02 1.20 -5.59
CA ALA A 102 0.36 2.48 -4.94
C ALA A 102 -0.44 2.79 -3.65
N ILE A 103 -0.48 1.88 -2.65
CA ILE A 103 -1.12 2.17 -1.35
C ILE A 103 -0.26 1.77 -0.12
N PRO A 104 -0.20 2.60 0.96
CA PRO A 104 0.85 2.50 1.96
C PRO A 104 0.69 1.37 2.98
N SER A 105 1.81 0.92 3.52
CA SER A 105 1.89 -0.11 4.55
C SER A 105 1.51 0.38 5.96
N ASN A 106 0.24 0.72 6.21
CA ASN A 106 -0.30 0.77 7.58
C ASN A 106 -1.84 0.79 7.65
N VAL A 107 -2.46 -0.36 7.95
CA VAL A 107 -3.84 -0.43 8.48
C VAL A 107 -3.85 -1.40 9.65
N ARG A 108 -3.77 -0.86 10.88
CA ARG A 108 -3.99 -1.62 12.12
C ARG A 108 -5.47 -1.51 12.49
N VAL A 109 -6.07 -2.60 12.93
CA VAL A 109 -7.53 -2.69 13.09
C VAL A 109 -7.91 -3.01 14.51
N GLU A 110 -8.71 -2.14 15.14
CA GLU A 110 -9.54 -2.52 16.27
C GLU A 110 -11.00 -2.07 16.05
N SER A 111 -11.89 -2.97 16.42
CA SER A 111 -13.32 -2.78 16.68
C SER A 111 -13.47 -2.44 18.17
N SER A 112 -14.51 -1.75 18.67
CA SER A 112 -15.92 -2.12 18.53
C SER A 112 -16.88 -1.05 19.12
N VAL A 113 -18.10 -0.96 18.54
CA VAL A 113 -19.44 -0.51 19.03
C VAL A 113 -19.53 0.18 20.42
N SER A 114 -20.29 1.27 20.70
CA SER A 114 -21.57 1.81 20.17
C SER A 114 -21.71 3.31 20.56
N ALA A 115 -22.75 4.13 20.26
CA ALA A 115 -23.94 4.09 19.39
C ALA A 115 -24.52 5.54 19.22
N ASP A 116 -25.39 5.72 18.20
CA ASP A 116 -26.41 6.78 17.99
C ASP A 116 -26.07 8.29 17.92
N ILE A 117 -26.96 8.97 17.16
CA ILE A 117 -27.23 10.40 17.00
C ILE A 117 -26.43 11.18 15.92
N THR A 118 -27.24 11.80 15.06
CA THR A 118 -26.96 12.73 13.95
C THR A 118 -26.12 13.97 14.33
N GLN A 119 -25.46 14.52 13.30
CA GLN A 119 -24.70 15.79 13.21
C GLN A 119 -23.18 15.71 13.38
N LYS A 120 -22.55 16.63 12.62
CA LYS A 120 -21.13 16.93 12.50
C LYS A 120 -20.28 15.87 11.78
N ARG A 121 -19.78 16.29 10.62
CA ARG A 121 -18.58 15.75 9.97
C ARG A 121 -17.41 16.06 10.89
N GLU A 122 -17.21 15.23 11.91
CA GLU A 122 -15.97 15.28 12.67
C GLU A 122 -14.85 14.78 11.76
N GLU A 123 -13.92 15.70 11.52
CA GLU A 123 -12.63 15.43 10.92
C GLU A 123 -12.02 14.18 11.55
N GLN A 124 -11.22 13.42 10.79
CA GLN A 124 -10.28 12.51 11.42
C GLN A 124 -9.47 13.36 12.38
N GLN A 125 -9.69 13.19 13.69
CA GLN A 125 -9.15 14.10 14.70
C GLN A 125 -7.64 14.13 14.51
N ASP A 126 -7.12 15.23 13.96
CA ASP A 126 -5.72 15.33 13.63
C ASP A 126 -4.98 15.52 14.96
N PHE A 127 -4.60 14.39 15.58
CA PHE A 127 -3.84 14.36 16.82
C PHE A 127 -2.43 14.99 16.64
N TYR A 128 -2.10 15.43 15.43
CA TYR A 128 -0.97 16.28 15.14
C TYR A 128 -1.22 17.72 15.60
N VAL A 129 -0.55 18.11 16.68
CA VAL A 129 -0.38 19.53 17.01
C VAL A 129 0.66 20.12 16.07
N GLU A 130 0.25 21.09 15.24
CA GLU A 130 1.16 21.88 14.40
C GLU A 130 2.23 22.58 15.24
N ARG A 131 3.46 22.68 14.71
CA ARG A 131 4.63 23.25 15.42
C ARG A 131 5.24 24.43 14.66
N PRO A 132 4.50 25.53 14.40
CA PRO A 132 5.05 26.69 13.71
C PRO A 132 6.36 27.19 14.34
N PRO A 133 7.37 27.59 13.52
CA PRO A 133 7.33 27.70 12.06
C PRO A 133 7.79 26.43 11.31
N ILE A 134 7.94 25.29 11.98
CA ILE A 134 8.66 24.12 11.45
C ILE A 134 8.01 23.57 10.17
N GLU A 135 6.69 23.39 10.17
CA GLU A 135 5.96 22.87 9.02
C GLU A 135 6.00 23.85 7.84
N SER A 136 5.72 25.14 8.06
CA SER A 136 5.79 26.19 7.04
C SER A 136 7.15 26.24 6.35
N LEU A 137 8.24 26.27 7.13
CA LEU A 137 9.60 26.25 6.60
C LEU A 137 9.87 24.99 5.77
N CYS A 138 9.37 23.83 6.20
CA CYS A 138 9.54 22.60 5.43
C CYS A 138 8.74 22.61 4.12
N TYR A 139 7.54 23.18 4.10
CA TYR A 139 6.70 23.31 2.91
C TYR A 139 7.25 24.32 1.89
N GLU A 140 7.94 25.36 2.36
CA GLU A 140 8.63 26.33 1.50
C GLU A 140 9.92 25.71 0.91
N THR A 141 10.82 25.23 1.77
CA THR A 141 12.13 24.71 1.36
C THR A 141 12.05 23.45 0.48
N ILE A 142 11.01 22.62 0.59
CA ILE A 142 10.93 21.36 -0.19
C ILE A 142 10.77 21.59 -1.71
N PHE A 143 10.36 22.79 -2.15
CA PHE A 143 10.28 23.15 -3.57
C PHE A 143 11.56 23.77 -4.13
N GLU A 144 12.57 24.07 -3.30
CA GLU A 144 13.87 24.52 -3.79
C GLU A 144 14.61 23.33 -4.47
N PRO A 145 15.05 23.46 -5.73
CA PRO A 145 15.78 22.39 -6.41
C PRO A 145 17.06 22.00 -5.67
N GLY A 146 17.18 20.74 -5.27
CA GLY A 146 18.33 20.22 -4.52
C GLY A 146 18.28 20.46 -3.01
N ALA A 147 17.14 20.90 -2.45
CA ALA A 147 16.96 21.11 -1.01
C ALA A 147 17.30 19.88 -0.15
N LEU A 148 17.88 20.14 1.03
CA LEU A 148 18.18 19.10 2.04
C LEU A 148 17.58 19.45 3.41
N ILE A 149 16.33 19.01 3.64
CA ILE A 149 15.64 19.19 4.93
C ILE A 149 16.08 18.09 5.92
N ARG A 150 16.72 18.47 7.02
CA ARG A 150 17.25 17.55 8.04
C ARG A 150 16.46 17.61 9.36
N ILE A 151 15.54 16.66 9.57
CA ILE A 151 14.72 16.59 10.79
C ILE A 151 15.44 15.76 11.88
N LYS A 152 15.92 16.40 12.96
CA LYS A 152 16.63 15.77 14.09
C LYS A 152 15.87 15.96 15.41
N ALA A 153 15.64 14.85 16.14
CA ALA A 153 15.00 14.82 17.47
C ALA A 153 15.18 13.43 18.12
N ALA A 154 14.79 13.27 19.39
CA ALA A 154 14.75 11.97 20.09
C ALA A 154 13.72 10.99 19.47
N ARG A 155 13.78 9.70 19.84
CA ARG A 155 12.81 8.69 19.36
C ARG A 155 11.38 9.09 19.77
N GLN A 156 10.38 8.72 18.96
CA GLN A 156 8.95 9.02 19.18
C GLN A 156 8.51 10.50 19.14
N MET A 157 9.41 11.47 18.89
CA MET A 157 9.09 12.92 18.76
C MET A 157 8.34 13.33 17.46
N GLY A 158 7.52 12.46 16.87
CA GLY A 158 6.71 12.80 15.68
C GLY A 158 7.50 13.16 14.41
N LYS A 159 8.74 12.69 14.25
CA LYS A 159 9.56 12.96 13.04
C LYS A 159 9.02 12.30 11.78
N THR A 160 8.62 11.02 11.89
CA THR A 160 8.04 10.27 10.77
C THR A 160 6.70 10.87 10.35
N GLU A 161 5.95 11.43 11.31
CA GLU A 161 4.70 12.14 11.05
C GLU A 161 4.93 13.45 10.29
N LEU A 162 5.90 14.26 10.72
CA LEU A 162 6.31 15.47 10.00
C LEU A 162 6.77 15.15 8.57
N ILE A 163 7.58 14.10 8.38
CA ILE A 163 7.97 13.61 7.04
C ILE A 163 6.73 13.21 6.23
N ALA A 164 5.76 12.51 6.82
CA ALA A 164 4.54 12.12 6.13
C ALA A 164 3.69 13.34 5.72
N LYS A 165 3.55 14.37 6.57
CA LYS A 165 2.86 15.63 6.21
C LYS A 165 3.56 16.34 5.05
N ILE A 166 4.88 16.52 5.08
CA ILE A 166 5.67 17.14 4.00
C ILE A 166 5.50 16.35 2.68
N LEU A 167 5.62 15.03 2.73
CA LEU A 167 5.48 14.15 1.56
C LEU A 167 4.05 14.10 1.01
N ASN A 168 3.03 14.27 1.84
CA ASN A 168 1.64 14.36 1.38
C ASN A 168 1.34 15.72 0.76
N TYR A 169 1.92 16.79 1.31
CA TYR A 169 1.80 18.14 0.75
C TYR A 169 2.39 18.25 -0.66
N VAL A 170 3.61 17.76 -0.91
CA VAL A 170 4.19 17.81 -2.27
C VAL A 170 3.48 16.89 -3.27
N GLU A 171 2.94 15.74 -2.83
CA GLU A 171 2.11 14.87 -3.67
C GLU A 171 0.81 15.56 -4.10
N GLN A 172 0.19 16.35 -3.21
CA GLN A 172 -0.98 17.18 -3.55
C GLN A 172 -0.65 18.30 -4.55
N GLN A 173 0.61 18.75 -4.62
CA GLN A 173 1.10 19.66 -5.66
C GLN A 173 1.60 18.94 -6.93
N GLY A 174 1.31 17.65 -7.09
CA GLY A 174 1.63 16.86 -8.29
C GLY A 174 3.06 16.32 -8.37
N CYS A 175 3.87 16.44 -7.30
CA CYS A 175 5.22 15.88 -7.28
C CYS A 175 5.20 14.37 -7.04
N GLN A 176 6.01 13.61 -7.79
CA GLN A 176 6.28 12.20 -7.46
C GLN A 176 7.17 12.11 -6.20
N LYS A 177 6.88 11.16 -5.31
CA LYS A 177 7.66 10.91 -4.09
C LYS A 177 8.19 9.49 -4.00
N VAL A 178 9.31 9.33 -3.30
CA VAL A 178 9.86 8.03 -2.90
C VAL A 178 10.14 8.06 -1.40
N TYR A 179 9.64 7.06 -0.67
CA TYR A 179 9.88 6.91 0.77
C TYR A 179 10.81 5.71 1.03
N LEU A 180 12.04 5.99 1.46
CA LEU A 180 13.04 4.97 1.77
C LEU A 180 13.24 4.83 3.28
N ASN A 181 12.90 3.67 3.81
CA ASN A 181 13.18 3.32 5.20
C ASN A 181 14.46 2.49 5.28
N LEU A 182 15.58 3.14 5.61
CA LEU A 182 16.91 2.53 5.76
C LEU A 182 17.02 1.52 6.93
N ARG A 183 15.93 1.22 7.64
CA ARG A 183 15.85 0.10 8.60
C ARG A 183 15.27 -1.20 7.99
N LYS A 184 14.81 -1.17 6.74
CA LYS A 184 14.32 -2.35 6.02
C LYS A 184 15.42 -3.26 5.45
N PRO A 185 16.51 -2.76 4.84
CA PRO A 185 17.55 -3.64 4.31
C PRO A 185 18.33 -4.31 5.44
N GLU A 186 18.89 -5.48 5.15
CA GLU A 186 19.82 -6.15 6.06
C GLU A 186 21.08 -5.32 6.28
N LYS A 187 21.77 -5.55 7.41
CA LYS A 187 22.98 -4.81 7.75
C LYS A 187 24.09 -5.00 6.71
N SER A 188 24.21 -6.21 6.14
CA SER A 188 25.07 -6.56 5.00
C SER A 188 24.88 -5.59 3.83
N VAL A 189 23.64 -5.41 3.38
CA VAL A 189 23.26 -4.53 2.26
C VAL A 189 23.58 -3.05 2.54
N ILE A 190 23.56 -2.60 3.80
CA ILE A 190 23.92 -1.22 4.17
C ILE A 190 25.45 -1.03 4.25
N GLN A 191 26.20 -2.09 4.56
CA GLN A 191 27.66 -2.03 4.73
C GLN A 191 28.44 -2.15 3.42
N ASP A 192 27.81 -2.61 2.35
CA ASP A 192 28.37 -2.74 1.01
C ASP A 192 27.75 -1.68 0.08
N LEU A 193 28.60 -0.85 -0.54
CA LEU A 193 28.15 0.26 -1.39
C LEU A 193 27.41 -0.21 -2.65
N ASN A 194 27.85 -1.31 -3.27
CA ASN A 194 27.27 -1.84 -4.50
C ASN A 194 25.88 -2.42 -4.19
N GLN A 195 25.77 -3.25 -3.15
CA GLN A 195 24.49 -3.77 -2.67
C GLN A 195 23.54 -2.66 -2.23
N PHE A 196 24.04 -1.64 -1.53
CA PHE A 196 23.25 -0.48 -1.11
C PHE A 196 22.67 0.27 -2.32
N LEU A 197 23.49 0.56 -3.34
CA LEU A 197 23.04 1.32 -4.52
C LEU A 197 22.10 0.49 -5.41
N ARG A 198 22.39 -0.81 -5.64
CA ARG A 198 21.44 -1.72 -6.31
C ARG A 198 20.10 -1.79 -5.56
N TRP A 199 20.11 -1.89 -4.23
CA TRP A 199 18.89 -1.83 -3.40
C TRP A 199 18.18 -0.48 -3.53
N PHE A 200 18.92 0.64 -3.47
CA PHE A 200 18.38 1.99 -3.59
C PHE A 200 17.67 2.18 -4.93
N CYS A 201 18.36 1.97 -6.05
CA CYS A 201 17.79 2.11 -7.39
C CYS A 201 16.58 1.17 -7.60
N THR A 202 16.65 -0.08 -7.10
CA THR A 202 15.52 -1.01 -7.19
C THR A 202 14.28 -0.49 -6.46
N ASN A 203 14.44 0.09 -5.26
CA ASN A 203 13.32 0.62 -4.49
C ASN A 203 12.78 1.94 -5.06
N VAL A 204 13.65 2.79 -5.61
CA VAL A 204 13.27 4.03 -6.31
C VAL A 204 12.44 3.70 -7.56
N GLY A 205 12.95 2.84 -8.44
CA GLY A 205 12.25 2.43 -9.66
C GLY A 205 10.87 1.84 -9.38
N ARG A 206 10.79 0.90 -8.43
CA ARG A 206 9.52 0.28 -8.00
C ARG A 206 8.50 1.30 -7.48
N GLN A 207 8.92 2.28 -6.68
CA GLN A 207 8.00 3.30 -6.15
C GLN A 207 7.58 4.36 -7.18
N LEU A 208 8.41 4.61 -8.19
CA LEU A 208 8.09 5.50 -9.31
C LEU A 208 7.39 4.79 -10.48
N HIS A 209 7.07 3.49 -10.34
CA HIS A 209 6.55 2.61 -11.39
C HIS A 209 7.41 2.61 -12.68
N LYS A 210 8.71 2.85 -12.54
CA LYS A 210 9.67 2.80 -13.64
C LYS A 210 10.36 1.43 -13.66
N SER A 211 10.31 0.76 -14.82
CA SER A 211 11.17 -0.39 -15.07
C SER A 211 12.62 0.08 -15.12
N LEU A 212 13.42 -0.36 -14.16
CA LEU A 212 14.87 -0.19 -14.15
C LEU A 212 15.47 -1.61 -14.18
N PRO A 213 15.89 -2.13 -15.35
CA PRO A 213 16.55 -3.42 -15.43
C PRO A 213 18.00 -3.26 -14.95
N ILE A 214 18.15 -3.10 -13.64
CA ILE A 214 19.43 -2.80 -12.99
C ILE A 214 20.48 -3.87 -13.33
N ASN A 215 20.09 -5.15 -13.44
CA ASN A 215 21.02 -6.22 -13.81
C ASN A 215 21.50 -6.17 -15.27
N GLU A 216 20.86 -5.37 -16.15
CA GLU A 216 21.29 -5.19 -17.55
C GLU A 216 22.23 -3.98 -17.70
N TYR A 217 22.03 -2.95 -16.88
CA TYR A 217 22.84 -1.71 -16.90
C TYR A 217 23.98 -1.68 -15.89
N TRP A 218 23.97 -2.55 -14.87
CA TRP A 218 24.98 -2.55 -13.82
C TRP A 218 26.21 -3.36 -14.25
N ASP A 219 27.24 -2.64 -14.69
CA ASP A 219 28.53 -3.19 -15.03
C ASP A 219 29.32 -3.51 -13.74
N GLU A 220 29.81 -4.75 -13.63
CA GLU A 220 30.58 -5.22 -12.47
C GLU A 220 32.07 -4.86 -12.57
N GLU A 221 32.55 -4.45 -13.75
CA GLU A 221 33.92 -3.93 -13.97
C GLU A 221 34.02 -2.43 -13.64
N MET A 222 32.90 -1.70 -13.69
CA MET A 222 32.81 -0.27 -13.36
C MET A 222 32.60 -0.04 -11.86
N SER A 223 33.05 1.11 -11.33
CA SER A 223 32.80 1.41 -9.91
C SER A 223 31.30 1.62 -9.65
N SER A 224 30.86 1.39 -8.42
CA SER A 224 29.44 1.57 -8.05
C SER A 224 28.97 3.02 -8.18
N ASN A 225 29.90 4.00 -8.16
CA ASN A 225 29.59 5.41 -8.40
C ASN A 225 29.43 5.70 -9.90
N ASP A 226 30.26 5.10 -10.76
CA ASP A 226 30.18 5.29 -12.20
C ASP A 226 28.87 4.69 -12.75
N ASN A 227 28.47 3.52 -12.24
CA ASN A 227 27.15 2.89 -12.47
C ASN A 227 25.94 3.75 -12.05
N CYS A 228 26.15 4.79 -11.24
CA CYS A 228 25.12 5.74 -10.80
C CYS A 228 25.33 7.16 -11.36
N SER A 229 26.23 7.33 -12.33
CA SER A 229 26.47 8.58 -13.04
C SER A 229 25.56 8.68 -14.28
N ALA A 230 25.29 9.91 -14.72
CA ALA A 230 24.40 10.21 -15.85
C ALA A 230 25.17 10.44 -17.15
#